data_AF-A0A5K1BPQ6-F1
#
_entry.id   AF-A0A5K1BPQ6-F1
#
_cell.length_a   1.000
_cell.length_b   1.000
_cell.length_c   1.000
_cell.angle_alpha   90.00
_cell.angle_beta   90.00
_cell.angle_gamma   90.00
#
_symmetry.space_group_name_H-M   'P 1'
#
loop_
_entity.id
_entity.type
_entity.pdbx_description
1 polymer ?
#
loop_
_entity_poly.entity_id
_entity_poly.type
_entity_poly.pdbx_seq_one_letter_code
_entity_poly.pdbx_strand_id
1 'polypeptide(L)'
;MSDLVNGVVVGTIVAELLKAILEGQETFMDFHDCFHRLQKTVETLQVPVEELKRLDKELKDSKLDDKAIVQRRENMTELLDCLKHGKHLINKCSKLPTWKIWKRHMYAKKLMKLDAQLLRFASMNMQAEIWVDTKQMMAEAKRLYKEFSSLSMKSTSRSEKLSYSNSMTQIPSKIVGLSVPLEELKRKLLFENVAVIGICAPGGCGKTTLAAKLCQDYKVQ
;
A
#
# COMPACT_ATOMS: atom_id res chain seq x y z
N MET A 1 -0.13 0.79 -30.50
CA MET A 1 0.12 1.72 -29.38
C MET A 1 -1.23 2.08 -28.81
N SER A 2 -1.70 1.32 -27.83
CA SER A 2 -2.87 1.69 -27.05
C SER A 2 -2.43 2.84 -26.14
N ASP A 3 -3.04 4.01 -26.30
CA ASP A 3 -2.82 5.13 -25.39
C ASP A 3 -3.05 4.61 -23.96
N LEU A 4 -1.98 4.58 -23.17
CA LEU A 4 -2.04 4.11 -21.80
C LEU A 4 -3.06 4.97 -21.07
N VAL A 5 -4.16 4.35 -20.63
CA VAL A 5 -5.13 5.02 -19.77
C VAL A 5 -4.42 5.35 -18.46
N ASN A 6 -3.97 6.60 -18.35
CA ASN A 6 -3.20 7.12 -17.22
C ASN A 6 -3.97 8.30 -16.60
N GLY A 7 -3.58 8.68 -15.37
CA GLY A 7 -4.23 9.73 -14.61
C GLY A 7 -4.24 11.09 -15.30
N VAL A 8 -3.28 11.36 -16.19
CA VAL A 8 -3.26 12.60 -16.99
C VAL A 8 -4.42 12.60 -17.98
N VAL A 9 -4.59 11.51 -18.73
CA VAL A 9 -5.67 11.36 -19.71
C VAL A 9 -7.03 11.40 -19.01
N VAL A 10 -7.21 10.63 -17.93
CA VAL A 10 -8.47 10.61 -17.17
C VAL A 10 -8.78 12.00 -16.61
N GLY A 11 -7.78 12.68 -16.03
CA GLY A 11 -7.98 14.02 -15.46
C GLY A 11 -8.31 15.09 -16.48
N THR A 12 -7.78 14.97 -17.70
CA THR A 12 -8.13 15.86 -18.81
C THR A 12 -9.62 15.72 -19.13
N ILE A 13 -10.11 14.49 -19.29
CA ILE A 13 -11.50 14.22 -19.66
C ILE A 13 -12.46 14.67 -18.55
N VAL A 14 -12.12 14.44 -17.28
CA VAL A 14 -12.91 14.91 -16.13
C VAL A 14 -13.03 16.44 -16.14
N ALA A 15 -11.92 17.17 -16.34
CA ALA A 15 -11.94 18.63 -16.39
C ALA A 15 -12.78 19.15 -17.56
N GLU A 16 -12.65 18.54 -18.75
CA GLU A 16 -13.47 18.89 -19.91
C GLU A 16 -14.96 18.61 -19.70
N LEU A 17 -15.30 17.51 -19.03
CA LEU A 17 -16.68 17.17 -18.70
C LEU A 17 -17.27 18.17 -17.70
N LEU A 18 -16.55 18.52 -16.64
CA LEU A 18 -16.99 19.53 -15.66
C LEU A 18 -17.27 20.86 -16.34
N LYS A 19 -16.37 21.31 -17.23
CA LYS A 19 -16.59 22.52 -18.02
C LYS A 19 -17.88 22.44 -18.84
N ALA A 20 -18.10 21.33 -19.55
CA ALA A 20 -19.32 21.15 -20.33
C ALA A 20 -20.59 21.14 -19.47
N ILE A 21 -20.54 20.55 -18.26
CA ILE A 21 -21.66 20.55 -17.30
C ILE A 21 -22.02 21.98 -16.90
N LEU A 22 -21.02 22.80 -16.54
CA LEU A 22 -21.22 24.20 -16.14
C LEU A 22 -21.84 25.02 -17.28
N GLU A 23 -21.32 24.92 -18.50
CA GLU A 23 -21.90 25.59 -19.68
C GLU A 23 -23.33 25.09 -19.98
N GLY A 24 -23.58 23.80 -19.73
CA GLY A 24 -24.90 23.18 -19.89
C GLY A 24 -25.93 23.69 -18.89
N GLN A 25 -25.54 24.00 -17.65
CA GLN A 25 -26.43 24.52 -16.61
C GLN A 25 -27.03 25.87 -17.00
N GLU A 26 -26.23 26.78 -17.57
CA GLU A 26 -26.69 28.08 -18.05
C GLU A 26 -27.72 27.94 -19.18
N THR A 27 -27.57 26.90 -20.01
CA THR A 27 -28.41 26.69 -21.18
C THR A 27 -29.68 25.87 -20.86
N PHE A 28 -29.64 25.01 -19.82
CA PHE A 28 -30.68 24.02 -19.47
C PHE A 28 -31.29 24.21 -18.08
N MET A 29 -31.78 25.42 -17.80
CA MET A 29 -32.41 25.76 -16.52
C MET A 29 -33.54 24.82 -16.09
N ASP A 30 -34.34 24.31 -17.04
CA ASP A 30 -35.47 23.39 -16.77
C ASP A 30 -35.03 22.07 -16.07
N PHE A 31 -33.74 21.75 -16.10
CA PHE A 31 -33.17 20.53 -15.51
C PHE A 31 -31.94 20.82 -14.63
N HIS A 32 -31.92 22.00 -14.01
CA HIS A 32 -30.81 22.47 -13.17
C HIS A 32 -30.38 21.40 -12.14
N ASP A 33 -31.32 20.77 -11.44
CA ASP A 33 -31.02 19.75 -10.43
C ASP A 33 -30.32 18.51 -11.00
N CYS A 34 -30.65 18.12 -12.24
CA CYS A 34 -30.01 16.98 -12.90
C CYS A 34 -28.54 17.30 -13.21
N PHE A 35 -28.27 18.50 -13.72
CA PHE A 35 -26.91 18.94 -14.02
C PHE A 35 -26.09 19.15 -12.73
N HIS A 36 -26.67 19.78 -11.72
CA HIS A 36 -26.01 20.00 -10.43
C HIS A 36 -25.68 18.68 -9.72
N ARG A 37 -26.54 17.67 -9.80
CA ARG A 37 -26.20 16.33 -9.31
C ARG A 37 -25.06 15.69 -10.08
N LEU A 38 -25.13 15.70 -11.41
CA LEU A 38 -24.06 15.15 -12.24
C LEU A 38 -22.72 15.87 -11.98
N GLN A 39 -22.75 17.19 -11.81
CA GLN A 39 -21.58 17.99 -11.42
C GLN A 39 -20.96 17.43 -10.15
N LYS A 40 -21.73 17.32 -9.06
CA LYS A 40 -21.25 16.79 -7.78
C LYS A 40 -20.64 15.40 -7.94
N THR A 41 -21.30 14.51 -8.68
CA THR A 41 -20.78 13.16 -8.94
C THR A 41 -19.43 13.21 -9.65
N VAL A 42 -19.28 14.03 -10.70
CA VAL A 42 -18.01 14.15 -11.43
C VAL A 42 -16.93 14.84 -10.57
N GLU A 43 -17.29 15.79 -9.72
CA GLU A 43 -16.38 16.43 -8.76
C GLU A 43 -15.79 15.44 -7.76
N THR A 44 -16.55 14.41 -7.34
CA THR A 44 -16.00 13.36 -6.45
C THR A 44 -14.82 12.59 -7.06
N LEU A 45 -14.67 12.61 -8.39
CA LEU A 45 -13.58 11.94 -9.09
C LEU A 45 -12.27 12.74 -9.07
N GLN A 46 -12.29 14.02 -8.68
CA GLN A 46 -11.08 14.86 -8.72
C GLN A 46 -9.96 14.32 -7.81
N VAL A 47 -10.31 13.95 -6.57
CA VAL A 47 -9.33 13.45 -5.60
C VAL A 47 -8.69 12.12 -6.06
N PRO A 48 -9.48 11.09 -6.46
CA PRO A 48 -8.91 9.87 -7.04
C PRO A 48 -8.02 10.10 -8.26
N VAL A 49 -8.39 11.04 -9.14
CA VAL A 49 -7.64 11.34 -10.37
C VAL A 49 -6.27 11.94 -10.07
N GLU A 50 -6.17 12.86 -9.11
CA GLU A 50 -4.88 13.43 -8.72
C GLU A 50 -3.96 12.39 -8.08
N GLU A 51 -4.53 11.50 -7.28
CA GLU A 51 -3.76 10.40 -6.70
C GLU A 51 -3.25 9.42 -7.78
N LEU A 52 -4.09 9.12 -8.78
CA LEU A 52 -3.69 8.32 -9.93
C LEU A 52 -2.52 8.97 -10.70
N LYS A 53 -2.55 10.29 -10.92
CA LYS A 53 -1.44 11.01 -11.56
C LYS A 53 -0.14 10.92 -10.75
N ARG A 54 -0.25 11.03 -9.42
CA ARG A 54 0.90 10.91 -8.52
C ARG A 54 1.53 9.52 -8.62
N LEU A 55 0.70 8.48 -8.53
CA LEU A 55 1.15 7.09 -8.63
C LEU A 55 1.76 6.77 -10.00
N ASP A 56 1.15 7.23 -11.09
CA ASP A 56 1.71 7.06 -12.44
C ASP A 56 3.10 7.69 -12.59
N LYS A 57 3.36 8.81 -11.90
CA LYS A 57 4.66 9.46 -11.89
C LYS A 57 5.69 8.67 -11.08
N GLU A 58 5.31 8.14 -9.93
CA GLU A 58 6.17 7.32 -9.05
C GLU A 58 6.52 5.97 -9.70
N LEU A 59 5.63 5.43 -10.53
CA LEU A 59 5.79 4.12 -11.18
C LEU A 59 6.48 4.16 -12.55
N LYS A 60 6.91 5.33 -13.04
CA LYS A 60 7.52 5.52 -14.37
C LYS A 60 8.73 4.63 -14.67
N ASP A 61 9.44 4.17 -13.65
CA ASP A 61 10.68 3.39 -13.78
C ASP A 61 10.50 1.89 -13.53
N SER A 62 9.33 1.45 -13.06
CA SER A 62 9.08 0.03 -12.83
C SER A 62 8.54 -0.61 -14.11
N LYS A 63 9.36 -1.45 -14.76
CA LYS A 63 8.90 -2.38 -15.79
C LYS A 63 8.08 -3.48 -15.12
N LEU A 64 6.82 -3.18 -14.84
CA LEU A 64 5.88 -4.18 -14.33
C LEU A 64 5.03 -4.66 -15.52
N ASP A 65 5.52 -5.71 -16.18
CA ASP A 65 4.68 -6.54 -17.05
C ASP A 65 3.95 -7.53 -16.15
N ASP A 66 2.77 -7.13 -15.66
CA ASP A 66 1.92 -8.01 -14.87
C ASP A 66 0.47 -8.00 -15.34
N LYS A 67 -0.13 -9.19 -15.39
CA LYS A 67 -1.51 -9.44 -15.81
C LYS A 67 -2.54 -8.64 -14.98
N ALA A 68 -2.19 -8.26 -13.75
CA ALA A 68 -2.98 -7.38 -12.89
C ALA A 68 -3.13 -5.96 -13.45
N ILE A 69 -2.13 -5.44 -14.18
CA ILE A 69 -2.22 -4.13 -14.84
C ILE A 69 -3.18 -4.20 -16.04
N VAL A 70 -3.27 -5.33 -16.74
CA VAL A 70 -4.17 -5.49 -17.90
C VAL A 70 -5.64 -5.42 -17.47
N GLN A 71 -6.03 -6.09 -16.37
CA GLN A 71 -7.39 -6.00 -15.82
C GLN A 71 -7.72 -4.57 -15.34
N ARG A 72 -6.77 -3.90 -14.69
CA ARG A 72 -6.90 -2.48 -14.28
C ARG A 72 -7.12 -1.54 -15.46
N ARG A 73 -6.56 -1.86 -16.64
CA ARG A 73 -6.77 -1.08 -17.87
C ARG A 73 -8.18 -1.22 -18.44
N GLU A 74 -8.80 -2.39 -18.33
CA GLU A 74 -10.16 -2.61 -18.87
C GLU A 74 -11.21 -1.80 -18.08
N ASN A 75 -11.16 -1.84 -16.75
CA ASN A 75 -12.14 -1.12 -15.92
C ASN A 75 -11.96 0.40 -16.01
N MET A 76 -10.71 0.88 -16.13
CA MET A 76 -10.45 2.30 -16.37
C MET A 76 -10.90 2.75 -17.77
N THR A 77 -10.90 1.83 -18.74
CA THR A 77 -11.45 2.10 -20.09
C THR A 77 -12.97 2.31 -20.03
N GLU A 78 -13.70 1.49 -19.26
CA GLU A 78 -15.16 1.66 -19.09
C GLU A 78 -15.51 3.02 -18.47
N LEU A 79 -14.78 3.45 -17.43
CA LEU A 79 -14.94 4.78 -16.85
C LEU A 79 -14.69 5.88 -17.89
N LEU A 80 -13.58 5.75 -18.62
CA LEU A 80 -13.16 6.73 -19.61
C LEU A 80 -14.18 6.86 -20.75
N ASP A 81 -14.79 5.76 -21.18
CA ASP A 81 -15.87 5.75 -22.15
C ASP A 81 -17.15 6.39 -21.59
N CYS A 82 -17.50 6.13 -20.32
CA CYS A 82 -18.61 6.81 -19.65
C CYS A 82 -18.41 8.33 -19.61
N LEU A 83 -17.22 8.80 -19.22
CA LEU A 83 -16.91 10.23 -19.14
C LEU A 83 -16.96 10.91 -20.51
N LYS A 84 -16.36 10.28 -21.54
CA LYS A 84 -16.44 10.75 -22.94
C LYS A 84 -17.88 10.79 -23.44
N HIS A 85 -18.67 9.75 -23.14
CA HIS A 85 -20.08 9.71 -23.49
C HIS A 85 -20.85 10.85 -22.84
N GLY A 86 -20.57 11.15 -21.57
CA GLY A 86 -21.17 12.26 -20.85
C GLY A 86 -20.91 13.62 -21.52
N LYS A 87 -19.67 13.88 -21.90
CA LYS A 87 -19.29 15.12 -22.60
C LYS A 87 -20.06 15.27 -23.91
N HIS A 88 -20.14 14.19 -24.69
CA HIS A 88 -20.91 14.18 -25.95
C HIS A 88 -22.40 14.42 -25.73
N LEU A 89 -22.96 13.83 -24.68
CA LEU A 89 -24.37 13.95 -24.35
C LEU A 89 -24.73 15.39 -23.97
N ILE A 90 -23.89 16.04 -23.15
CA ILE A 90 -24.08 17.43 -22.74
C ILE A 90 -23.95 18.36 -23.95
N ASN A 91 -22.91 18.20 -24.78
CA ASN A 91 -22.74 19.01 -25.98
C ASN A 91 -23.92 18.89 -26.96
N LYS A 92 -24.52 17.70 -27.08
CA LYS A 92 -25.75 17.51 -27.87
C LYS A 92 -26.95 18.18 -27.21
N CYS A 93 -27.03 18.14 -25.88
CA CYS A 93 -28.07 18.81 -25.12
C CYS A 93 -27.97 20.32 -25.34
N SER A 94 -26.81 20.93 -25.08
CA SER A 94 -26.54 22.38 -25.15
C SER A 94 -26.92 23.04 -26.49
N LYS A 95 -26.94 22.28 -27.59
CA LYS A 95 -27.30 22.77 -28.93
C LYS A 95 -28.80 22.72 -29.26
N LEU A 96 -29.65 22.21 -28.37
CA LEU A 96 -31.09 22.11 -28.63
C LEU A 96 -31.79 23.46 -28.39
N PRO A 97 -32.68 23.88 -29.32
CA PRO A 97 -33.57 25.01 -29.09
C PRO A 97 -34.43 24.79 -27.84
N THR A 98 -34.63 25.84 -27.06
CA THR A 98 -35.41 25.85 -25.80
C THR A 98 -36.83 25.31 -25.99
N TRP A 99 -37.46 25.58 -27.12
CA TRP A 99 -38.81 25.13 -27.46
C TRP A 99 -38.96 23.61 -27.65
N LYS A 100 -37.87 22.84 -27.83
CA LYS A 100 -37.93 21.36 -28.02
C LYS A 100 -38.01 20.60 -26.70
N ILE A 101 -38.93 21.00 -25.80
CA ILE A 101 -39.07 20.50 -24.41
C ILE A 101 -39.06 18.97 -24.31
N TRP A 102 -39.79 18.27 -25.18
CA TRP A 102 -39.81 16.79 -25.18
C TRP A 102 -38.42 16.17 -25.41
N LYS A 103 -37.63 16.74 -26.34
CA LYS A 103 -36.24 16.30 -26.55
C LYS A 103 -35.38 16.65 -25.33
N ARG A 104 -35.56 17.82 -24.72
CA ARG A 104 -34.82 18.22 -23.51
C ARG A 104 -35.06 17.22 -22.37
N HIS A 105 -36.30 16.84 -22.13
CA HIS A 105 -36.66 15.83 -21.13
C HIS A 105 -36.05 14.45 -21.45
N MET A 106 -36.02 14.05 -22.72
CA MET A 106 -35.30 12.83 -23.15
C MET A 106 -33.80 12.88 -22.84
N TYR A 107 -33.15 14.03 -23.03
CA TYR A 107 -31.73 14.20 -22.67
C TYR A 107 -31.52 14.24 -21.16
N ALA A 108 -32.42 14.86 -20.39
CA ALA A 108 -32.38 14.83 -18.93
C ALA A 108 -32.40 13.38 -18.41
N LYS A 109 -33.27 12.52 -18.95
CA LYS A 109 -33.27 11.08 -18.62
C LYS A 109 -31.94 10.39 -18.93
N LYS A 110 -31.26 10.78 -20.03
CA LYS A 110 -29.95 10.24 -20.38
C LYS A 110 -28.83 10.74 -19.44
N LEU A 111 -28.88 12.01 -19.03
CA LEU A 111 -27.96 12.57 -18.03
C LEU A 111 -28.13 11.89 -16.66
N MET A 112 -29.38 11.63 -16.27
CA MET A 112 -29.70 10.87 -15.06
C MET A 112 -29.14 9.44 -15.10
N LYS A 113 -29.21 8.78 -16.27
CA LYS A 113 -28.63 7.45 -16.45
C LYS A 113 -27.10 7.49 -16.36
N LEU A 114 -26.47 8.51 -16.95
CA LEU A 114 -25.03 8.73 -16.85
C LEU A 114 -24.59 8.93 -15.39
N ASP A 115 -25.30 9.79 -14.64
CA ASP A 115 -25.04 10.04 -13.22
C ASP A 115 -25.10 8.73 -12.42
N ALA A 116 -26.13 7.90 -12.65
CA ALA A 116 -26.25 6.59 -12.00
C ALA A 116 -25.11 5.62 -12.39
N GLN A 117 -24.63 5.65 -13.64
CA GLN A 117 -23.49 4.83 -14.07
C GLN A 117 -22.20 5.26 -13.38
N LEU A 118 -21.94 6.57 -13.29
CA LEU A 118 -20.77 7.12 -12.59
C LEU A 118 -20.82 6.82 -11.09
N LEU A 119 -21.97 6.97 -10.45
CA LEU A 119 -22.16 6.63 -9.04
C LEU A 119 -21.95 5.13 -8.77
N ARG A 120 -22.46 4.26 -9.64
CA ARG A 120 -22.24 2.81 -9.54
C ARG A 120 -20.76 2.47 -9.66
N PHE A 121 -20.06 3.11 -10.60
CA PHE A 121 -18.62 2.93 -10.76
C PHE A 121 -17.86 3.34 -9.49
N ALA A 122 -18.13 4.54 -8.97
CA ALA A 122 -17.48 5.07 -7.77
C ALA A 122 -17.81 4.26 -6.50
N SER A 123 -19.07 3.82 -6.35
CA SER A 123 -19.55 3.20 -5.11
C SER A 123 -19.33 1.68 -5.06
N MET A 124 -19.45 0.98 -6.18
CA MET A 124 -19.43 -0.49 -6.20
C MET A 124 -18.15 -1.03 -6.82
N ASN A 125 -17.79 -0.55 -8.02
CA ASN A 125 -16.63 -1.10 -8.75
C ASN A 125 -15.32 -0.71 -8.07
N MET A 126 -15.15 0.58 -7.74
CA MET A 126 -13.93 1.06 -7.09
C MET A 126 -13.74 0.45 -5.70
N GLN A 127 -14.80 0.29 -4.91
CA GLN A 127 -14.71 -0.32 -3.57
C GLN A 127 -14.34 -1.81 -3.63
N ALA A 128 -14.90 -2.56 -4.58
CA ALA A 128 -14.55 -3.97 -4.78
C ALA A 128 -13.08 -4.13 -5.19
N GLU A 129 -12.59 -3.27 -6.09
CA GLU A 129 -11.18 -3.25 -6.49
C GLU A 129 -10.26 -2.89 -5.33
N ILE A 130 -10.58 -1.84 -4.56
CA ILE A 130 -9.82 -1.45 -3.36
C ILE A 130 -9.74 -2.62 -2.38
N TRP A 131 -10.83 -3.38 -2.20
CA TRP A 131 -10.83 -4.55 -1.32
C TRP A 131 -9.88 -5.65 -1.82
N VAL A 132 -9.92 -5.96 -3.12
CA VAL A 132 -9.01 -6.95 -3.73
C VAL A 132 -7.56 -6.49 -3.61
N ASP A 133 -7.26 -5.23 -3.95
CA ASP A 133 -5.93 -4.65 -3.88
C ASP A 133 -5.40 -4.64 -2.44
N THR A 134 -6.23 -4.25 -1.48
CA THR A 134 -5.89 -4.29 -0.06
C THR A 134 -5.55 -5.71 0.39
N LYS A 135 -6.33 -6.70 -0.04
CA LYS A 135 -6.06 -8.11 0.27
C LYS A 135 -4.77 -8.61 -0.38
N GLN A 136 -4.51 -8.22 -1.63
CA GLN A 136 -3.27 -8.56 -2.33
C GLN A 136 -2.06 -7.93 -1.63
N MET A 137 -2.12 -6.64 -1.31
CA MET A 137 -1.06 -5.93 -0.59
C MET A 137 -0.80 -6.55 0.79
N MET A 138 -1.85 -6.94 1.52
CA MET A 138 -1.69 -7.66 2.78
C MET A 138 -1.01 -9.03 2.60
N ALA A 139 -1.33 -9.76 1.53
CA ALA A 139 -0.70 -11.04 1.24
C ALA A 139 0.79 -10.87 0.87
N GLU A 140 1.12 -9.86 0.06
CA GLU A 140 2.49 -9.49 -0.31
C GLU A 140 3.29 -9.02 0.91
N ALA A 141 2.74 -8.14 1.74
CA ALA A 141 3.36 -7.69 2.99
C ALA A 141 3.63 -8.87 3.93
N LYS A 142 2.71 -9.85 4.04
CA LYS A 142 2.93 -11.07 4.83
C LYS A 142 4.03 -11.95 4.25
N ARG A 143 4.16 -12.02 2.92
CA ARG A 143 5.27 -12.74 2.26
C ARG A 143 6.61 -12.05 2.56
N LEU A 144 6.67 -10.73 2.39
CA LEU A 144 7.87 -9.93 2.70
C LEU A 144 8.25 -10.05 4.18
N TYR A 145 7.29 -9.98 5.10
CA TYR A 145 7.56 -10.17 6.53
C TYR A 145 8.14 -11.55 6.83
N LYS A 146 7.58 -12.62 6.23
CA LYS A 146 8.12 -13.97 6.38
C LYS A 146 9.55 -14.08 5.84
N GLU A 147 9.80 -13.53 4.65
CA GLU A 147 11.13 -13.53 4.05
C GLU A 147 12.13 -12.76 4.91
N PHE A 148 11.77 -11.56 5.39
CA PHE A 148 12.57 -10.77 6.32
C PHE A 148 12.85 -11.51 7.64
N SER A 149 11.84 -12.15 8.24
CA SER A 149 12.01 -12.96 9.45
C SER A 149 12.95 -14.15 9.22
N SER A 150 12.90 -14.76 8.04
CA SER A 150 13.81 -15.85 7.65
C SER A 150 15.24 -15.37 7.39
N LEU A 151 15.42 -14.14 6.91
CA LEU A 151 16.72 -13.49 6.73
C LEU A 151 17.35 -13.09 8.08
N SER A 152 16.53 -12.62 9.03
CA SER A 152 16.98 -12.36 10.41
C SER A 152 17.39 -13.64 11.14
N MET A 153 16.80 -14.79 10.81
CA MET A 153 17.30 -16.08 11.28
C MET A 153 18.56 -16.54 10.54
N LYS A 154 18.74 -16.11 9.29
CA LYS A 154 19.94 -16.42 8.50
C LYS A 154 21.17 -15.58 8.82
N SER A 155 21.01 -14.36 9.37
CA SER A 155 22.12 -13.57 9.91
C SER A 155 22.66 -14.13 11.23
N THR A 156 21.85 -14.90 11.96
CA THR A 156 22.32 -15.82 13.03
C THR A 156 22.79 -17.17 12.52
N SER A 157 22.70 -17.43 11.20
CA SER A 157 23.21 -18.63 10.58
C SER A 157 24.34 -18.35 9.56
N ARG A 158 25.39 -17.65 10.02
CA ARG A 158 26.73 -18.29 9.95
C ARG A 158 26.77 -19.42 10.99
N SER A 159 25.84 -20.36 10.85
CA SER A 159 26.05 -21.70 11.30
C SER A 159 26.93 -22.26 10.20
N GLU A 160 28.24 -22.08 10.40
CA GLU A 160 29.12 -23.21 10.20
C GLU A 160 28.39 -24.47 10.70
N LYS A 161 28.60 -25.60 10.04
CA LYS A 161 28.32 -26.90 10.63
C LYS A 161 29.14 -27.03 11.92
N LEU A 162 28.72 -26.36 12.99
CA LEU A 162 29.07 -26.72 14.34
C LEU A 162 28.12 -27.85 14.64
N SER A 163 28.57 -29.05 14.28
CA SER A 163 28.28 -30.25 15.04
C SER A 163 28.09 -29.81 16.49
N TYR A 164 26.92 -30.10 17.07
CA TYR A 164 26.74 -30.07 18.52
C TYR A 164 27.68 -31.13 19.10
N SER A 165 28.95 -30.78 19.14
CA SER A 165 29.90 -31.35 20.05
C SER A 165 29.59 -30.66 21.37
N ASN A 166 29.18 -31.44 22.36
CA ASN A 166 29.30 -31.08 23.78
C ASN A 166 30.77 -30.89 24.18
N SER A 167 31.61 -30.29 23.34
CA SER A 167 32.94 -29.86 23.69
C SER A 167 32.79 -28.57 24.47
N MET A 168 32.68 -28.75 25.77
CA MET A 168 33.08 -27.76 26.77
C MET A 168 34.29 -27.00 26.24
N THR A 169 34.15 -25.68 26.05
CA THR A 169 35.21 -24.84 25.49
C THR A 169 36.46 -25.03 26.34
N GLN A 170 37.57 -25.45 25.73
CA GLN A 170 38.83 -25.62 26.46
C GLN A 170 39.22 -24.26 27.04
N ILE A 171 39.08 -24.14 28.35
CA ILE A 171 39.48 -22.96 29.08
C ILE A 171 41.01 -22.94 29.11
N PRO A 172 41.68 -21.81 28.79
CA PRO A 172 43.12 -21.70 28.93
C PRO A 172 43.58 -22.16 30.31
N SER A 173 44.67 -22.94 30.37
CA SER A 173 45.19 -23.50 31.63
C SER A 173 45.58 -22.45 32.67
N LYS A 174 45.83 -21.21 32.23
CA LYS A 174 46.12 -20.06 33.09
C LYS A 174 45.18 -18.92 32.77
N ILE A 175 44.32 -18.58 33.74
CA ILE A 175 43.46 -17.40 33.74
C ILE A 175 43.79 -16.59 34.98
N VAL A 176 43.94 -15.28 34.80
CA VAL A 176 44.16 -14.33 35.89
C VAL A 176 43.15 -13.19 35.77
N GLY A 177 42.81 -12.55 36.89
CA GLY A 177 41.97 -11.34 36.90
C GLY A 177 40.45 -11.54 36.72
N LEU A 178 39.96 -12.78 36.60
CA LEU A 178 38.51 -13.06 36.46
C LEU A 178 37.80 -13.43 37.77
N SER A 179 38.49 -13.48 38.91
CA SER A 179 37.90 -13.87 40.20
C SER A 179 36.80 -12.91 40.66
N VAL A 180 37.06 -11.61 40.64
CA VAL A 180 36.10 -10.58 41.07
C VAL A 180 34.86 -10.54 40.16
N PRO A 181 34.98 -10.47 38.82
CA PRO A 181 33.82 -10.52 37.93
C PRO A 181 33.02 -11.82 38.03
N LEU A 182 33.67 -12.95 38.31
CA LEU A 182 33.01 -14.25 38.45
C LEU A 182 32.16 -14.30 39.72
N GLU A 183 32.68 -13.84 40.85
CA GLU A 183 31.92 -13.76 42.11
C GLU A 183 30.75 -12.77 42.02
N GLU A 184 30.93 -11.63 41.34
CA GLU A 184 29.82 -10.71 41.08
C GLU A 184 28.72 -11.37 40.25
N LEU A 185 29.09 -12.06 39.17
CA LEU A 185 28.15 -12.73 38.28
C LEU A 185 27.38 -13.86 39.00
N LYS A 186 28.06 -14.64 39.84
CA LYS A 186 27.41 -15.64 40.71
C LYS A 186 26.40 -15.01 41.65
N ARG A 187 26.77 -13.90 42.30
CA ARG A 187 25.89 -13.22 43.24
C ARG A 187 24.61 -12.77 42.54
N LYS A 188 24.74 -12.19 41.33
CA LYS A 188 23.60 -11.78 40.51
C LYS A 188 22.73 -12.96 40.07
N LEU A 189 23.33 -14.09 39.68
CA LEU A 189 22.56 -15.27 39.30
C LEU A 189 21.81 -15.93 40.45
N LEU A 190 22.44 -16.02 41.63
CA LEU A 190 21.90 -16.80 42.75
C LEU A 190 20.99 -15.98 43.68
N PHE A 191 21.26 -14.68 43.82
CA PHE A 191 20.60 -13.85 44.84
C PHE A 191 19.79 -12.68 44.27
N GLU A 192 20.01 -12.32 43.00
CA GLU A 192 19.15 -11.36 42.32
C GLU A 192 18.14 -12.18 41.50
N ASN A 193 16.85 -11.97 41.72
CA ASN A 193 15.76 -12.73 41.09
C ASN A 193 15.59 -12.26 39.62
N VAL A 194 16.62 -12.45 38.80
CA VAL A 194 16.73 -11.93 37.43
C VAL A 194 16.66 -13.06 36.42
N ALA A 195 15.81 -12.91 35.40
CA ALA A 195 15.64 -13.91 34.35
C ALA A 195 16.76 -13.91 33.29
N VAL A 196 17.45 -12.77 33.12
CA VAL A 196 18.49 -12.57 32.10
C VAL A 196 19.60 -11.68 32.64
N ILE A 197 20.86 -12.08 32.44
CA ILE A 197 22.04 -11.27 32.76
C ILE A 197 22.90 -11.08 31.51
N GLY A 198 23.18 -9.83 31.15
CA GLY A 198 24.07 -9.47 30.05
C GLY A 198 25.51 -9.25 30.50
N ILE A 199 26.48 -9.87 29.82
CA ILE A 199 27.92 -9.60 29.98
C ILE A 199 28.37 -8.69 28.83
N CYS A 200 28.53 -7.40 29.10
CA CYS A 200 28.85 -6.39 28.07
C CYS A 200 30.28 -5.85 28.22
N ALA A 201 31.07 -5.91 27.15
CA ALA A 201 32.44 -5.39 27.06
C ALA A 201 32.91 -5.37 25.60
N PRO A 202 33.96 -4.62 25.24
CA PRO A 202 34.59 -4.67 23.91
C PRO A 202 35.09 -6.07 23.51
N GLY A 203 35.43 -6.24 22.22
CA GLY A 203 36.04 -7.47 21.71
C GLY A 203 37.36 -7.78 22.43
N GLY A 204 37.63 -9.06 22.73
CA GLY A 204 38.87 -9.48 23.39
C GLY A 204 38.91 -9.33 24.91
N CYS A 205 37.92 -8.68 25.55
CA CYS A 205 37.89 -8.47 27.01
C CYS A 205 37.58 -9.73 27.86
N GLY A 206 37.61 -10.94 27.29
CA GLY A 206 37.42 -12.18 28.06
C GLY A 206 35.98 -12.54 28.44
N LYS A 207 34.95 -11.91 27.84
CA LYS A 207 33.52 -12.20 28.13
C LYS A 207 33.17 -13.70 28.02
N THR A 208 33.57 -14.32 26.90
CA THR A 208 33.31 -15.74 26.65
C THR A 208 34.05 -16.64 27.64
N THR A 209 35.26 -16.24 28.05
CA THR A 209 36.06 -16.94 29.06
C THR A 209 35.41 -16.87 30.44
N LEU A 210 34.86 -15.71 30.82
CA LEU A 210 34.11 -15.54 32.06
C LEU A 210 32.85 -16.41 32.09
N ALA A 211 32.06 -16.40 31.01
CA ALA A 211 30.87 -17.23 30.89
C ALA A 211 31.20 -18.74 30.93
N ALA A 212 32.24 -19.17 30.20
CA ALA A 212 32.68 -20.56 30.22
C ALA A 212 33.12 -21.00 31.63
N LYS A 213 33.80 -20.13 32.38
CA LYS A 213 34.23 -20.45 33.74
C LYS A 213 33.08 -20.57 34.72
N LEU A 214 32.07 -19.71 34.58
CA LEU A 214 30.82 -19.79 35.35
C LEU A 214 30.08 -21.11 35.09
N CYS A 215 29.97 -21.55 33.84
CA CYS A 215 29.29 -22.81 33.49
C CYS A 215 29.98 -24.06 34.05
N GLN A 216 31.27 -23.98 34.39
CA GLN A 216 32.02 -25.06 35.05
C GLN A 216 31.98 -24.97 36.58
N ASP A 217 31.35 -23.93 37.14
CA ASP A 217 31.28 -23.74 38.57
C ASP A 217 30.10 -24.51 39.15
N TYR A 218 30.42 -25.54 39.93
CA TYR A 218 29.46 -26.44 40.56
C TYR A 218 28.47 -25.75 41.51
N LYS A 219 28.75 -24.51 41.93
CA LYS A 219 27.84 -23.73 42.81
C LYS A 219 26.72 -23.01 42.06
N VAL A 220 26.72 -23.06 40.73
CA VAL A 220 25.76 -22.35 39.85
C VAL A 220 24.99 -23.34 38.98
N GLN A 221 25.15 -24.65 39.20
CA GLN A 221 24.36 -25.72 38.61
C GLN A 221 23.21 -26.15 39.51
#